data_AF-A0A7X4ALD4-F1
#
_entry.id   AF-A0A7X4ALD4-F1
#
_cell.length_a   1.000
_cell.length_b   1.000
_cell.length_c   1.000
_cell.angle_alpha   90.00
_cell.angle_beta   90.00
_cell.angle_gamma   90.00
#
_symmetry.space_group_name_H-M   'P 1'
#
loop_
_entity.id
_entity.type
_entity.pdbx_description
1 polymer ?
#
loop_
_entity_poly.entity_id
_entity_poly.type
_entity_poly.pdbx_seq_one_letter_code
_entity_poly.pdbx_strand_id
1 'polypeptide(L)'
;MSVNPAVYSSAGSLLEQFRSAWPFPHFVIDGFLEPGLCQEVLDSFPAFSDERARNEFGETGGKSVYENLPKIAPCYARLDKVFQSREFLHWLSQATGIPDLLYDRDYVGGGTHENKDGQELDPHVDFNYHPKQRWH
;
A
#
# COMPACT_ATOMS: atom_id res chain seq x y z
N MET A 1 13.41 5.44 -11.81
CA MET A 1 13.77 5.54 -10.39
C MET A 1 12.49 5.38 -9.60
N SER A 2 12.36 4.24 -8.91
CA SER A 2 11.12 3.63 -8.42
C SER A 2 11.40 2.83 -7.13
N VAL A 3 11.01 1.56 -7.07
CA VAL A 3 11.40 0.60 -6.03
C VAL A 3 12.91 0.38 -6.12
N ASN A 4 13.58 0.25 -4.97
CA ASN A 4 15.01 -0.02 -4.91
C ASN A 4 15.34 -1.29 -5.70
N PRO A 5 16.27 -1.26 -6.69
CA PRO A 5 16.56 -2.41 -7.53
C PRO A 5 16.94 -3.69 -6.77
N ALA A 6 17.54 -3.57 -5.58
CA ALA A 6 17.88 -4.71 -4.73
C ALA A 6 16.66 -5.49 -4.21
N VAL A 7 15.46 -4.86 -4.22
CA VAL A 7 14.20 -5.51 -3.85
C VAL A 7 13.83 -6.58 -4.87
N TYR A 8 14.06 -6.33 -6.16
CA TYR A 8 13.66 -7.27 -7.21
C TYR A 8 14.48 -8.57 -7.19
N SER A 9 15.69 -8.55 -6.64
CA SER A 9 16.53 -9.74 -6.52
C SER A 9 16.27 -10.58 -5.26
N SER A 10 15.44 -10.10 -4.32
CA SER A 10 15.21 -10.78 -3.02
C SER A 10 14.01 -11.72 -2.98
N ALA A 11 13.25 -11.85 -4.08
CA ALA A 11 11.96 -12.56 -4.10
C ALA A 11 12.01 -13.99 -3.52
N GLY A 12 13.04 -14.78 -3.86
CA GLY A 12 13.17 -16.16 -3.36
C GLY A 12 13.34 -16.23 -1.83
N SER A 13 14.20 -15.37 -1.27
CA SER A 13 14.39 -15.30 0.19
C SER A 13 13.14 -14.78 0.90
N LEU A 14 12.45 -13.80 0.30
CA LEU A 14 11.20 -13.27 0.85
C LEU A 14 10.09 -14.32 0.85
N LEU A 15 10.03 -15.22 -0.14
CA LEU A 15 9.06 -16.32 -0.16
C LEU A 15 9.26 -17.30 1.00
N GLU A 16 10.50 -17.62 1.32
CA GLU A 16 10.83 -18.47 2.47
C GLU A 16 10.44 -17.78 3.79
N GLN A 17 10.75 -16.49 3.92
CA GLN A 17 10.35 -15.68 5.08
C GLN A 17 8.82 -15.64 5.21
N PHE A 18 8.12 -15.31 4.11
CA PHE A 18 6.67 -15.25 4.06
C PHE A 18 6.03 -16.54 4.58
N ARG A 19 6.48 -17.69 4.08
CA ARG A 19 5.88 -19.00 4.42
C ARG A 19 6.21 -19.48 5.84
N SER A 20 7.36 -19.08 6.37
CA SER A 20 7.83 -19.54 7.69
C SER A 20 7.46 -18.58 8.82
N ALA A 21 6.98 -17.38 8.50
CA ALA A 21 6.62 -16.39 9.49
C ALA A 21 5.45 -16.85 10.38
N TRP A 22 5.52 -16.47 11.66
CA TRP A 22 4.52 -16.78 12.68
C TRP A 22 4.07 -15.47 13.35
N PRO A 23 2.78 -15.28 13.69
CA PRO A 23 1.67 -16.24 13.65
C PRO A 23 0.93 -16.39 12.30
N PHE A 24 1.33 -15.62 11.29
CA PHE A 24 0.77 -15.69 9.94
C PHE A 24 1.84 -15.28 8.90
N PRO A 25 1.65 -15.61 7.61
CA PRO A 25 2.60 -15.27 6.57
C PRO A 25 2.82 -13.76 6.40
N HIS A 26 4.08 -13.33 6.53
CA HIS A 26 4.48 -11.93 6.34
C HIS A 26 6.00 -11.80 6.11
N PHE A 27 6.43 -10.65 5.60
CA PHE A 27 7.83 -10.23 5.59
C PHE A 27 7.92 -8.70 5.70
N VAL A 28 9.12 -8.19 5.98
CA VAL A 28 9.44 -6.76 6.02
C VAL A 28 10.60 -6.48 5.07
N ILE A 29 10.51 -5.36 4.33
CA ILE A 29 11.56 -4.92 3.42
C ILE A 29 11.99 -3.50 3.82
N ASP A 30 13.17 -3.40 4.42
CA ASP A 30 13.79 -2.10 4.67
C ASP A 30 14.31 -1.48 3.36
N GLY A 31 14.22 -0.15 3.25
CA GLY A 31 14.72 0.56 2.07
C GLY A 31 14.00 0.20 0.77
N PHE A 32 12.70 -0.09 0.84
CA PHE A 32 11.87 -0.54 -0.27
C PHE A 32 11.85 0.45 -1.45
N LEU A 33 11.70 1.75 -1.17
CA LEU A 33 11.77 2.80 -2.20
C LEU A 33 13.21 3.29 -2.35
N GLU A 34 13.57 3.72 -3.56
CA GLU A 34 14.81 4.49 -3.72
C GLU A 34 14.75 5.77 -2.86
N PRO A 35 15.85 6.15 -2.16
CA PRO A 35 15.81 7.24 -1.18
C PRO A 35 15.27 8.57 -1.72
N GLY A 36 15.58 8.92 -2.98
CA GLY A 36 15.07 10.14 -3.61
C GLY A 36 13.55 10.14 -3.78
N LEU A 37 12.98 9.06 -4.30
CA LEU A 37 11.53 8.94 -4.43
C LEU A 37 10.85 8.89 -3.06
N CYS A 38 11.45 8.20 -2.10
CA CYS A 38 10.95 8.14 -0.72
C CYS A 38 10.82 9.55 -0.12
N GLN A 39 11.86 10.38 -0.26
CA GLN A 39 11.83 11.76 0.23
C GLN A 39 10.76 12.59 -0.49
N GLU A 40 10.62 12.47 -1.82
CA GLU A 40 9.58 13.20 -2.56
C GLU A 40 8.16 12.81 -2.14
N VAL A 41 7.92 11.52 -1.85
CA VAL A 41 6.63 11.00 -1.37
C VAL A 41 6.34 11.53 0.03
N LEU A 42 7.35 11.58 0.89
CA LEU A 42 7.25 12.13 2.24
C LEU A 42 6.94 13.63 2.21
N ASP A 43 7.71 14.42 1.44
CA ASP A 43 7.54 15.87 1.33
C ASP A 43 6.17 16.25 0.71
N SER A 44 5.62 15.36 -0.11
CA SER A 44 4.32 15.55 -0.76
C SER A 44 3.17 14.84 -0.04
N PHE A 45 3.41 14.28 1.15
CA PHE A 45 2.36 13.59 1.90
C PHE A 45 1.22 14.58 2.22
N PRO A 46 -0.05 14.22 1.94
CA PRO A 46 -1.13 15.17 2.08
C PRO A 46 -1.34 15.55 3.55
N ALA A 47 -1.50 16.85 3.80
CA ALA A 47 -1.90 17.32 5.12
C ALA A 47 -3.28 16.76 5.52
N PHE A 48 -3.50 16.64 6.83
CA PHE A 48 -4.79 16.22 7.37
C PHE A 48 -5.93 17.11 6.85
N SER A 49 -7.02 16.49 6.40
CA SER A 49 -8.21 17.18 5.91
C SER A 49 -9.45 16.72 6.65
N ASP A 50 -10.13 17.64 7.35
CA ASP A 50 -11.38 17.35 8.07
C ASP A 50 -12.51 16.92 7.12
N GLU A 51 -12.47 17.35 5.86
CA GLU A 51 -13.40 16.92 4.81
C GLU A 51 -13.20 15.45 4.44
N ARG A 52 -11.94 14.98 4.47
CA ARG A 52 -11.55 13.60 4.17
C ARG A 52 -11.48 12.72 5.41
N ALA A 53 -11.73 13.30 6.58
CA ALA A 53 -11.71 12.60 7.84
C ALA A 53 -13.12 12.20 8.28
N ARG A 54 -13.87 11.50 7.41
CA ARG A 54 -15.24 11.09 7.70
C ARG A 54 -15.27 9.63 8.14
N ASN A 55 -15.93 9.35 9.26
CA ASN A 55 -16.24 7.98 9.67
C ASN A 55 -17.44 7.43 8.88
N GLU A 56 -17.81 6.18 9.15
CA GLU A 56 -18.92 5.47 8.51
C GLU A 56 -20.28 6.15 8.72
N PHE A 57 -20.40 6.98 9.76
CA PHE A 57 -21.59 7.75 10.10
C PHE A 57 -21.57 9.18 9.53
N GLY A 58 -20.53 9.55 8.78
CA GLY A 58 -20.35 10.89 8.19
C GLY A 58 -19.83 11.96 9.16
N GLU A 59 -19.48 11.58 10.38
CA GLU A 59 -18.91 12.48 11.38
C GLU A 59 -17.41 12.68 11.13
N THR A 60 -16.86 13.81 11.56
CA THR A 60 -15.43 14.06 11.45
C THR A 60 -14.66 13.26 12.52
N GLY A 61 -13.80 12.35 12.10
CA GLY A 61 -12.89 11.56 12.94
C GLY A 61 -11.44 12.05 12.88
N GLY A 62 -10.53 11.27 13.48
CA GLY A 62 -9.09 11.56 13.55
C GLY A 62 -8.26 10.91 12.44
N LYS A 63 -8.89 10.34 11.40
CA LYS A 63 -8.23 9.69 10.25
C LYS A 63 -8.63 10.35 8.94
N SER A 64 -7.69 10.96 8.22
CA SER A 64 -7.91 11.55 6.89
C SER A 64 -7.41 10.60 5.80
N VAL A 65 -8.26 10.28 4.81
CA VAL A 65 -7.93 9.31 3.75
C VAL A 65 -7.88 9.96 2.36
N TYR A 66 -6.87 9.57 1.56
CA TYR A 66 -6.75 9.96 0.16
C TYR A 66 -6.48 8.74 -0.73
N GLU A 67 -7.55 8.17 -1.30
CA GLU A 67 -7.51 6.92 -2.09
C GLU A 67 -6.89 7.13 -3.49
N ASN A 68 -7.03 8.32 -4.08
CA ASN A 68 -6.55 8.59 -5.44
C ASN A 68 -5.09 9.10 -5.43
N LEU A 69 -4.13 8.19 -5.32
CA LEU A 69 -2.69 8.52 -5.27
C LEU A 69 -2.24 9.47 -6.40
N PRO A 70 -2.59 9.23 -7.69
CA PRO A 70 -2.13 10.11 -8.77
C PRO A 70 -2.54 11.59 -8.63
N LYS A 71 -3.58 11.89 -7.85
CA LYS A 71 -4.04 13.27 -7.60
C LYS A 71 -3.35 13.96 -6.42
N ILE A 72 -2.53 13.25 -5.64
CA ILE A 72 -1.81 13.85 -4.51
C ILE A 72 -0.67 14.72 -5.02
N ALA A 73 0.27 14.12 -5.77
CA ALA A 73 1.40 14.81 -6.38
C ALA A 73 2.01 13.98 -7.52
N PRO A 74 2.87 14.57 -8.38
CA PRO A 74 3.54 13.83 -9.45
C PRO A 74 4.35 12.62 -8.98
N CYS A 75 4.95 12.65 -7.77
CA CYS A 75 5.67 11.51 -7.22
C CYS A 75 4.74 10.32 -6.93
N TYR A 76 3.54 10.56 -6.38
CA TYR A 76 2.53 9.53 -6.16
C TYR A 76 1.99 8.96 -7.48
N ALA A 77 1.84 9.79 -8.53
CA ALA A 77 1.47 9.28 -9.85
C ALA A 77 2.55 8.37 -10.46
N ARG A 78 3.84 8.59 -10.15
CA ARG A 78 4.91 7.65 -10.53
C ARG A 78 4.87 6.38 -9.71
N LEU A 79 4.63 6.49 -8.40
CA LEU A 79 4.51 5.34 -7.50
C LEU A 79 3.34 4.41 -7.89
N ASP A 80 2.18 4.99 -8.18
CA ASP A 80 0.98 4.31 -8.69
C ASP A 80 1.29 3.47 -9.95
N LYS A 81 2.00 4.07 -10.92
CA LYS A 81 2.43 3.37 -12.14
C LYS A 81 3.38 2.21 -11.87
N VAL A 82 4.22 2.30 -10.83
CA VAL A 82 5.10 1.19 -10.44
C VAL A 82 4.28 0.04 -9.89
N PHE A 83 3.33 0.32 -8.99
CA PHE A 83 2.44 -0.71 -8.43
C PHE A 83 1.53 -1.36 -9.47
N GLN A 84 1.13 -0.61 -10.48
CA GLN A 84 0.37 -1.14 -11.62
C GLN A 84 1.23 -2.00 -12.57
N SER A 85 2.56 -1.89 -12.53
CA SER A 85 3.44 -2.51 -13.51
C SER A 85 3.43 -4.04 -13.41
N ARG A 86 3.51 -4.70 -14.58
CA ARG A 86 3.63 -6.16 -14.64
C ARG A 86 4.87 -6.67 -13.91
N GLU A 87 5.96 -5.92 -13.96
CA GLU A 87 7.21 -6.24 -13.27
C GLU A 87 7.01 -6.32 -11.76
N PHE A 88 6.38 -5.29 -11.18
CA PHE A 88 6.10 -5.25 -9.75
C PHE A 88 5.13 -6.35 -9.30
N LEU A 89 4.01 -6.51 -10.00
CA LEU A 89 3.03 -7.56 -9.69
C LEU A 89 3.64 -8.97 -9.81
N HIS A 90 4.46 -9.19 -10.84
CA HIS A 90 5.16 -10.46 -11.02
C HIS A 90 6.15 -10.72 -9.88
N TRP A 91 6.97 -9.73 -9.51
CA TRP A 91 7.87 -9.83 -8.38
C TRP A 91 7.14 -10.12 -7.07
N LEU A 92 6.06 -9.40 -6.77
CA LEU A 92 5.28 -9.61 -5.54
C LEU A 92 4.64 -11.00 -5.53
N SER A 93 4.19 -11.49 -6.69
CA SER A 93 3.69 -12.86 -6.84
C SER A 93 4.77 -13.89 -6.51
N GLN A 94 6.02 -13.67 -6.95
CA GLN A 94 7.14 -14.55 -6.59
C GLN A 94 7.49 -14.47 -5.10
N ALA A 95 7.51 -13.26 -4.53
CA ALA A 95 7.88 -13.02 -3.13
C ALA A 95 6.84 -13.55 -2.13
N THR A 96 5.57 -13.65 -2.52
CA THR A 96 4.48 -14.14 -1.65
C THR A 96 4.03 -15.55 -2.00
N GLY A 97 4.29 -16.01 -3.24
CA GLY A 97 3.79 -17.27 -3.77
C GLY A 97 2.32 -17.22 -4.19
N ILE A 98 1.69 -16.04 -4.20
CA ILE A 98 0.32 -15.83 -4.66
C ILE A 98 0.37 -15.59 -6.18
N PRO A 99 -0.21 -16.46 -7.01
CA PRO A 99 -0.17 -16.29 -8.46
C PRO A 99 -1.15 -15.21 -8.93
N ASP A 100 -0.89 -14.66 -10.12
CA ASP A 100 -1.83 -13.83 -10.88
C ASP A 100 -2.37 -12.59 -10.12
N LEU A 101 -1.52 -11.95 -9.31
CA LEU A 101 -1.89 -10.74 -8.56
C LEU A 101 -2.44 -9.65 -9.49
N LEU A 102 -3.57 -9.08 -9.06
CA LEU A 102 -4.27 -8.02 -9.76
C LEU A 102 -4.04 -6.68 -9.06
N TYR A 103 -3.80 -5.65 -9.86
CA TYR A 103 -3.74 -4.28 -9.36
C TYR A 103 -5.15 -3.71 -9.16
N ASP A 104 -5.45 -3.26 -7.95
CA ASP A 104 -6.69 -2.53 -7.65
C ASP A 104 -6.57 -1.05 -8.09
N ARG A 105 -7.40 -0.66 -9.06
CA ARG A 105 -7.46 0.72 -9.57
C ARG A 105 -8.37 1.63 -8.73
N ASP A 106 -9.26 1.04 -7.95
CA ASP A 106 -10.22 1.76 -7.11
C ASP A 106 -9.62 2.11 -5.75
N TYR A 107 -8.48 1.52 -5.37
CA TYR A 107 -7.83 1.67 -4.07
C TYR A 107 -8.83 1.44 -2.92
N VAL A 108 -9.64 0.38 -3.01
CA VAL A 108 -10.61 0.05 -1.96
C VAL A 108 -9.86 -0.21 -0.66
N GLY A 109 -10.09 0.66 0.34
CA GLY A 109 -9.37 0.61 1.62
C GLY A 109 -7.90 1.07 1.54
N GLY A 110 -7.41 1.43 0.36
CA GLY A 110 -6.03 1.86 0.11
C GLY A 110 -5.83 3.37 0.16
N GLY A 111 -4.74 3.83 -0.48
CA GLY A 111 -4.35 5.24 -0.51
C GLY A 111 -3.50 5.67 0.70
N THR A 112 -3.37 6.98 0.91
CA THR A 112 -2.70 7.51 2.11
C THR A 112 -3.69 7.71 3.25
N HIS A 113 -3.27 7.35 4.45
CA HIS A 113 -4.05 7.50 5.68
C HIS A 113 -3.22 8.31 6.66
N GLU A 114 -3.72 9.49 7.05
CA GLU A 114 -3.11 10.34 8.07
C GLU A 114 -3.91 10.25 9.36
N ASN A 115 -3.30 9.73 10.42
CA ASN A 115 -3.93 9.51 11.71
C ASN A 115 -3.40 10.50 12.74
N LYS A 116 -4.30 11.28 13.34
CA LYS A 116 -3.98 12.15 14.48
C LYS A 116 -3.71 11.32 15.73
N ASP A 117 -3.05 11.94 16.71
CA ASP A 117 -2.87 11.36 18.04
C ASP A 117 -4.21 10.89 18.64
N GLY A 118 -4.19 9.70 19.23
CA GLY A 118 -5.38 9.04 19.77
C GLY A 118 -6.29 8.35 18.75
N GLN A 119 -6.03 8.46 17.44
CA GLN A 119 -6.77 7.69 16.43
C GLN A 119 -6.27 6.23 16.41
N GLU A 120 -7.18 5.30 16.69
CA GLU A 120 -6.88 3.86 16.72
C GLU A 120 -7.37 3.11 15.48
N LEU A 121 -6.88 1.88 15.33
CA LEU A 121 -7.38 0.87 14.42
C LEU A 121 -7.56 -0.43 15.21
N ASP A 122 -8.81 -0.85 15.38
CA ASP A 122 -9.12 -2.07 16.11
C ASP A 122 -8.55 -3.31 15.41
N PRO A 123 -8.12 -4.34 16.16
CA PRO A 123 -7.76 -5.62 15.57
C PRO A 123 -8.91 -6.22 14.76
N HIS A 124 -8.65 -6.52 13.49
CA HIS A 124 -9.62 -7.12 12.58
C HIS A 124 -8.93 -8.00 11.54
N VAL A 125 -9.72 -8.81 10.83
CA VAL A 125 -9.30 -9.47 9.59
C VAL A 125 -9.75 -8.58 8.44
N ASP A 126 -8.85 -8.35 7.49
CA ASP A 126 -9.10 -7.49 6.34
C ASP A 126 -10.13 -8.11 5.36
N PHE A 127 -10.54 -7.35 4.35
CA PHE A 127 -11.53 -7.79 3.38
C PHE A 127 -11.04 -8.98 2.54
N ASN A 128 -11.87 -10.02 2.42
CA ASN A 128 -11.57 -11.20 1.59
C ASN A 128 -12.00 -11.07 0.12
N TYR A 129 -12.78 -10.04 -0.22
CA TYR A 129 -13.27 -9.82 -1.59
C TYR A 129 -13.34 -8.35 -1.95
N HIS A 130 -12.86 -8.00 -3.14
CA HIS A 130 -13.07 -6.69 -3.71
C HIS A 130 -14.58 -6.42 -3.92
N PRO A 131 -15.15 -5.31 -3.40
CA PRO A 131 -16.60 -5.11 -3.31
C PRO A 131 -17.30 -5.05 -4.67
N LYS A 132 -16.65 -4.47 -5.68
CA LYS A 132 -17.19 -4.41 -7.06
C LYS A 132 -16.87 -5.64 -7.90
N GLN A 133 -15.58 -5.99 -8.01
CA GLN A 133 -15.10 -7.02 -8.93
C GLN A 133 -15.25 -8.45 -8.40
N ARG A 134 -15.45 -8.63 -7.08
CA ARG A 134 -15.52 -9.95 -6.42
C ARG A 134 -14.25 -10.79 -6.57
N TRP A 135 -13.11 -10.14 -6.84
CA TRP A 135 -11.79 -10.77 -6.77
C TRP A 135 -11.43 -11.08 -5.33
N HIS A 136 -10.73 -12.19 -5.12
CA HIS A 136 -10.08 -12.53 -3.86
C HIS A 136 -8.65 -11.98 -3.86
#